data_AF-A0A921B964-F1
#
_entry.id   AF-A0A921B964-F1
#
_cell.length_a   1.000
_cell.length_b   1.000
_cell.length_c   1.000
_cell.angle_alpha   90.00
_cell.angle_beta   90.00
_cell.angle_gamma   90.00
#
_symmetry.space_group_name_H-M   'P 1'
#
loop_
_entity.id
_entity.type
_entity.pdbx_description
1 polymer ?
#
loop_
_entity_poly.entity_id
_entity_poly.type
_entity_poly.pdbx_seq_one_letter_code
_entity_poly.pdbx_strand_id
1 'polypeptide(L)'
;MLFSLESSVHPFIAHPSYSEIADKSLEEKLKVMRTPEFKEKLLSEEPMVDRDHLVYRLITTFEQQFPMDRVPDYEPPRELSVAGIAESEGKEAMEVAYDEMLKNDGKTFIWAPFGPYPNHSLDFYKMLIEFKSSVAGLSDGGAHCGLICDASMPTWNVSHWSKDRTRGDKIPVEFIINKQTKETAETFGLMDRGQLKEGLLAELI
;
A
#
# COMPACT_ATOMS: atom_id res chain seq x y z
N MET A 1 -2.13 -1.62 0.41
CA MET A 1 -1.80 -2.93 -0.20
C MET A 1 -0.66 -2.74 -1.18
N LEU A 2 0.13 -3.79 -1.38
CA LEU A 2 1.25 -3.85 -2.29
C LEU A 2 0.96 -4.94 -3.33
N PHE A 3 0.79 -4.54 -4.59
CA PHE A 3 0.58 -5.44 -5.71
C PHE A 3 1.91 -5.74 -6.40
N SER A 4 2.19 -7.02 -6.64
CA SER A 4 3.31 -7.52 -7.44
C SER A 4 2.91 -8.82 -8.14
N LEU A 5 3.75 -9.32 -9.05
CA LEU A 5 3.48 -10.62 -9.71
C LEU A 5 3.59 -11.82 -8.75
N GLU A 6 4.10 -11.60 -7.53
CA GLU A 6 4.19 -12.58 -6.45
C GLU A 6 3.10 -12.38 -5.39
N SER A 7 2.34 -11.28 -5.47
CA SER A 7 1.23 -11.00 -4.55
C SER A 7 0.00 -11.87 -4.85
N SER A 8 -0.82 -12.13 -3.83
CA SER A 8 -2.04 -12.95 -3.98
C SER A 8 -3.20 -12.21 -4.66
N VAL A 9 -3.10 -10.88 -4.78
CA VAL A 9 -4.06 -10.02 -5.48
C VAL A 9 -3.27 -8.93 -6.19
N HIS A 10 -3.48 -8.81 -7.48
CA HIS A 10 -2.94 -7.74 -8.32
C HIS A 10 -3.80 -7.61 -9.59
N PRO A 11 -3.59 -6.58 -10.43
CA PRO A 11 -4.45 -6.28 -11.57
C PRO A 11 -4.79 -7.46 -12.51
N PHE A 12 -3.88 -8.45 -12.65
CA PHE A 12 -4.02 -9.55 -13.60
C PHE A 12 -4.59 -10.84 -13.01
N ILE A 13 -4.76 -10.95 -11.69
CA ILE A 13 -5.01 -12.23 -11.01
C ILE A 13 -6.31 -12.93 -11.47
N ALA A 14 -7.28 -12.15 -11.97
CA ALA A 14 -8.56 -12.66 -12.46
C ALA A 14 -8.60 -12.85 -14.00
N HIS A 15 -7.51 -12.61 -14.73
CA HIS A 15 -7.49 -12.77 -16.18
C HIS A 15 -7.27 -14.26 -16.57
N PRO A 16 -8.02 -14.80 -17.55
CA PRO A 16 -7.90 -16.20 -17.97
C PRO A 16 -6.47 -16.59 -18.36
N SER A 17 -5.81 -15.79 -19.20
CA SER A 17 -4.43 -16.05 -19.64
C SER A 17 -3.44 -16.06 -18.48
N TYR A 18 -3.64 -15.20 -17.47
CA TYR A 18 -2.76 -15.16 -16.30
C TYR A 18 -2.90 -16.41 -15.44
N SER A 19 -4.11 -16.99 -15.35
CA SER A 19 -4.36 -18.21 -14.59
C SER A 19 -3.53 -19.40 -15.11
N GLU A 20 -3.23 -19.44 -16.41
CA GLU A 20 -2.37 -20.47 -17.02
C GLU A 20 -0.90 -20.40 -16.54
N ILE A 21 -0.46 -19.25 -15.99
CA ILE A 21 0.90 -19.00 -15.52
C ILE A 21 0.99 -18.67 -14.02
N ALA A 22 -0.12 -18.65 -13.30
CA ALA A 22 -0.20 -18.16 -11.93
C ALA A 22 0.71 -18.93 -10.95
N ASP A 23 0.83 -20.25 -11.14
CA ASP A 23 1.64 -21.14 -10.30
C ASP A 23 3.12 -21.22 -10.72
N LYS A 24 3.52 -20.54 -11.80
CA LYS A 24 4.90 -20.53 -12.26
C LYS A 24 5.78 -19.67 -11.34
N SER A 25 7.09 -19.94 -11.34
CA SER A 25 8.04 -19.04 -10.68
C SER A 25 8.01 -17.64 -11.32
N LEU A 26 8.45 -16.62 -10.58
CA LEU A 26 8.50 -15.24 -11.10
C LEU A 26 9.29 -15.17 -12.43
N GLU A 27 10.43 -15.86 -12.51
CA GLU A 27 11.26 -15.87 -13.73
C GLU A 27 10.49 -16.45 -14.93
N GLU A 28 9.76 -17.53 -14.73
CA GLU A 28 8.94 -18.16 -15.77
C GLU A 28 7.74 -17.31 -16.16
N LYS A 29 7.08 -16.65 -15.19
CA LYS A 29 6.03 -15.65 -15.47
C LYS A 29 6.56 -14.55 -16.37
N LEU A 30 7.73 -13.99 -16.03
CA LEU A 30 8.35 -12.92 -16.82
C LEU A 30 8.72 -13.35 -18.24
N LYS A 31 9.20 -14.59 -18.44
CA LYS A 31 9.49 -15.11 -19.78
C LYS A 31 8.24 -15.11 -20.67
N VAL A 32 7.08 -15.45 -20.10
CA VAL A 32 5.81 -15.46 -20.83
C VAL A 32 5.26 -14.03 -20.98
N MET A 33 5.20 -13.26 -19.91
CA MET A 33 4.62 -11.91 -19.90
C MET A 33 5.44 -10.89 -20.72
N ARG A 34 6.71 -11.17 -21.02
CA ARG A 34 7.49 -10.30 -21.91
C ARG A 34 7.22 -10.54 -23.40
N THR A 35 6.46 -11.58 -23.77
CA THR A 35 6.14 -11.80 -25.19
C THR A 35 5.02 -10.86 -25.64
N PRO A 36 5.13 -10.23 -26.82
CA PRO A 36 4.08 -9.36 -27.35
C PRO A 36 2.73 -10.06 -27.46
N GLU A 37 2.73 -11.34 -27.85
CA GLU A 37 1.52 -12.13 -28.04
C GLU A 37 0.77 -12.36 -26.73
N PHE A 38 1.50 -12.56 -25.61
CA PHE A 38 0.86 -12.74 -24.31
C PHE A 38 0.36 -11.41 -23.76
N LYS A 39 1.12 -10.31 -23.93
CA LYS A 39 0.68 -8.96 -23.56
C LYS A 39 -0.62 -8.61 -24.30
N GLU A 40 -0.67 -8.80 -25.61
CA GLU A 40 -1.86 -8.55 -26.42
C GLU A 40 -3.05 -9.41 -25.99
N LYS A 41 -2.86 -10.73 -25.81
CA LYS A 41 -3.90 -11.64 -25.33
C LYS A 41 -4.47 -11.17 -24.00
N LEU A 42 -3.61 -10.95 -23.00
CA LEU A 42 -4.04 -10.58 -21.65
C LEU A 42 -4.75 -9.22 -21.61
N LEU A 43 -4.24 -8.22 -22.34
CA LEU A 43 -4.87 -6.89 -22.37
C LEU A 43 -6.20 -6.85 -23.14
N SER A 44 -6.48 -7.86 -23.97
CA SER A 44 -7.77 -8.02 -24.65
C SER A 44 -8.83 -8.74 -23.81
N GLU A 45 -8.44 -9.31 -22.67
CA GLU A 45 -9.32 -10.07 -21.79
C GLU A 45 -10.02 -9.16 -20.76
N GLU A 46 -11.20 -9.56 -20.33
CA GLU A 46 -11.86 -9.01 -19.15
C GLU A 46 -11.58 -9.90 -17.93
N PRO A 47 -11.40 -9.35 -16.73
CA PRO A 47 -11.19 -10.15 -15.53
C PRO A 47 -12.44 -10.99 -15.21
N MET A 48 -12.23 -12.29 -14.95
CA MET A 48 -13.28 -13.26 -14.60
C MET A 48 -13.70 -13.15 -13.12
N VAL A 49 -14.17 -11.97 -12.73
CA VAL A 49 -14.71 -11.72 -11.39
C VAL A 49 -15.86 -10.72 -11.50
N ASP A 50 -16.90 -10.91 -10.68
CA ASP A 50 -18.07 -10.02 -10.67
C ASP A 50 -17.65 -8.57 -10.38
N ARG A 51 -18.23 -7.61 -11.12
CA ARG A 51 -17.95 -6.18 -10.98
C ARG A 51 -18.29 -5.64 -9.59
N ASP A 52 -19.28 -6.24 -8.93
CA ASP A 52 -19.67 -5.86 -7.56
C ASP A 52 -18.78 -6.49 -6.49
N HIS A 53 -17.90 -7.42 -6.88
CA HIS A 53 -16.99 -8.08 -5.95
C HIS A 53 -15.85 -7.15 -5.52
N LEU A 54 -15.45 -7.24 -4.24
CA LEU A 54 -14.36 -6.42 -3.69
C LEU A 54 -13.08 -6.54 -4.53
N VAL A 55 -12.70 -7.75 -4.92
CA VAL A 55 -11.48 -7.98 -5.73
C VAL A 55 -11.52 -7.20 -7.04
N TYR A 56 -12.66 -7.17 -7.76
CA TYR A 56 -12.77 -6.39 -9.00
C TYR A 56 -12.44 -4.92 -8.76
N ARG A 57 -13.01 -4.33 -7.70
CA ARG A 57 -12.72 -2.95 -7.31
C ARG A 57 -11.24 -2.72 -6.99
N LEU A 58 -10.64 -3.63 -6.23
CA LEU A 58 -9.22 -3.51 -5.86
C LEU A 58 -8.29 -3.55 -7.07
N ILE A 59 -8.57 -4.44 -8.03
CA ILE A 59 -7.70 -4.66 -9.19
C ILE A 59 -7.90 -3.62 -10.31
N THR A 60 -8.99 -2.83 -10.29
CA THR A 60 -9.34 -1.86 -11.35
C THR A 60 -9.31 -0.38 -10.92
N THR A 61 -9.04 -0.04 -9.66
CA THR A 61 -9.00 1.37 -9.20
C THR A 61 -7.67 2.05 -9.54
N PHE A 62 -7.34 2.17 -10.83
CA PHE A 62 -6.05 2.69 -11.30
C PHE A 62 -5.74 4.15 -10.92
N GLU A 63 -6.78 4.96 -10.66
CA GLU A 63 -6.66 6.33 -10.12
C GLU A 63 -6.03 6.40 -8.71
N GLN A 64 -5.98 5.27 -8.01
CA GLN A 64 -5.38 5.15 -6.68
C GLN A 64 -4.30 4.06 -6.63
N GLN A 65 -3.81 3.61 -7.78
CA GLN A 65 -2.71 2.66 -7.85
C GLN A 65 -1.44 3.40 -8.28
N PHE A 66 -0.35 3.23 -7.56
CA PHE A 66 0.90 3.99 -7.76
C PHE A 66 2.08 3.04 -7.88
N PRO A 67 2.78 3.00 -9.03
CA PRO A 67 4.07 2.33 -9.13
C PRO A 67 5.02 2.87 -8.05
N MET A 68 5.62 1.97 -7.29
CA MET A 68 6.48 2.33 -6.17
C MET A 68 7.95 2.30 -6.55
N ASP A 69 8.65 3.35 -6.15
CA ASP A 69 10.10 3.38 -6.10
C ASP A 69 10.65 2.63 -4.87
N ARG A 70 11.99 2.54 -4.81
CA ARG A 70 12.71 1.94 -3.68
C ARG A 70 12.39 2.64 -2.34
N VAL A 71 12.14 3.95 -2.37
CA VAL A 71 11.68 4.70 -1.21
C VAL A 71 10.18 4.94 -1.41
N PRO A 72 9.31 4.32 -0.60
CA PRO A 72 7.87 4.48 -0.76
C PRO A 72 7.44 5.93 -0.53
N ASP A 73 6.66 6.47 -1.45
CA ASP A 73 5.86 7.69 -1.24
C ASP A 73 4.39 7.28 -1.07
N TYR A 74 3.79 7.69 0.04
CA TYR A 74 2.39 7.42 0.38
C TYR A 74 1.49 8.66 0.21
N GLU A 75 2.06 9.78 -0.25
CA GLU A 75 1.34 10.95 -0.76
C GLU A 75 1.77 11.33 -2.19
N PRO A 76 1.85 10.37 -3.14
CA PRO A 76 2.13 10.71 -4.53
C PRO A 76 1.00 11.58 -5.10
N PRO A 77 1.32 12.54 -5.99
CA PRO A 77 0.29 13.30 -6.68
C PRO A 77 -0.40 12.42 -7.75
N ARG A 78 -1.61 12.83 -8.20
CA ARG A 78 -2.43 12.03 -9.14
C ARG A 78 -1.67 11.61 -10.39
N GLU A 79 -0.81 12.47 -10.90
CA GLU A 79 -0.06 12.28 -12.15
C GLU A 79 0.85 11.05 -12.10
N LEU A 80 1.24 10.61 -10.89
CA LEU A 80 2.04 9.40 -10.68
C LEU A 80 1.18 8.14 -10.46
N SER A 81 -0.15 8.26 -10.45
CA SER A 81 -1.03 7.09 -10.46
C SER A 81 -0.94 6.37 -11.80
N VAL A 82 -1.27 5.08 -11.85
CA VAL A 82 -1.38 4.31 -13.09
C VAL A 82 -2.29 5.02 -14.10
N ALA A 83 -3.42 5.56 -13.65
CA ALA A 83 -4.33 6.32 -14.51
C ALA A 83 -3.71 7.64 -15.01
N GLY A 84 -3.00 8.38 -14.14
CA GLY A 84 -2.33 9.63 -14.50
C GLY A 84 -1.20 9.41 -15.52
N ILE A 85 -0.41 8.36 -15.33
CA ILE A 85 0.64 7.94 -16.27
C ILE A 85 -0.01 7.55 -17.60
N ALA A 86 -1.06 6.74 -17.59
CA ALA A 86 -1.79 6.31 -18.78
C ALA A 86 -2.33 7.49 -19.60
N GLU A 87 -2.93 8.48 -18.94
CA GLU A 87 -3.39 9.73 -19.55
C GLU A 87 -2.23 10.50 -20.20
N SER A 88 -1.09 10.62 -19.52
CA SER A 88 0.08 11.34 -20.03
C SER A 88 0.75 10.65 -21.23
N GLU A 89 0.72 9.31 -21.27
CA GLU A 89 1.33 8.49 -22.32
C GLU A 89 0.37 8.17 -23.48
N GLY A 90 -0.93 8.46 -23.34
CA GLY A 90 -1.95 8.07 -24.31
C GLY A 90 -2.14 6.56 -24.40
N LYS A 91 -2.01 5.84 -23.27
CA LYS A 91 -2.17 4.39 -23.14
C LYS A 91 -3.38 4.03 -22.30
N GLU A 92 -3.79 2.77 -22.36
CA GLU A 92 -4.77 2.22 -21.42
C GLU A 92 -4.13 1.97 -20.04
N ALA A 93 -4.88 2.19 -18.96
CA ALA A 93 -4.37 2.04 -17.60
C ALA A 93 -3.88 0.62 -17.30
N MET A 94 -4.56 -0.40 -17.85
CA MET A 94 -4.16 -1.80 -17.69
C MET A 94 -2.81 -2.08 -18.37
N GLU A 95 -2.53 -1.42 -19.50
CA GLU A 95 -1.24 -1.52 -20.18
C GLU A 95 -0.12 -0.90 -19.34
N VAL A 96 -0.36 0.26 -18.74
CA VAL A 96 0.62 0.90 -17.84
C VAL A 96 0.89 0.01 -16.63
N ALA A 97 -0.15 -0.50 -15.95
CA ALA A 97 0.05 -1.43 -14.83
C ALA A 97 0.88 -2.66 -15.24
N TYR A 98 0.70 -3.14 -16.47
CA TYR A 98 1.43 -4.28 -17.01
C TYR A 98 2.91 -3.97 -17.17
N ASP A 99 3.21 -2.87 -17.86
CA ASP A 99 4.58 -2.44 -18.11
C ASP A 99 5.31 -2.12 -16.80
N GLU A 100 4.65 -1.43 -15.85
CA GLU A 100 5.19 -1.10 -14.53
C GLU A 100 5.50 -2.35 -13.70
N MET A 101 4.59 -3.32 -13.61
CA MET A 101 4.82 -4.55 -12.85
C MET A 101 5.93 -5.43 -13.43
N LEU A 102 6.25 -5.31 -14.73
CA LEU A 102 7.36 -6.03 -15.38
C LEU A 102 8.74 -5.38 -15.15
N LYS A 103 8.79 -4.11 -14.74
CA LYS A 103 10.05 -3.41 -14.41
C LYS A 103 10.77 -4.10 -13.24
N ASN A 104 12.07 -3.83 -13.12
CA ASN A 104 12.94 -4.39 -12.06
C ASN A 104 12.84 -5.92 -11.97
N ASP A 105 12.77 -6.59 -13.13
CA ASP A 105 12.58 -8.04 -13.23
C ASP A 105 11.38 -8.54 -12.42
N GLY A 106 10.23 -7.91 -12.61
CA GLY A 106 8.97 -8.31 -11.99
C GLY A 106 8.81 -7.92 -10.52
N LYS A 107 9.75 -7.14 -9.98
CA LYS A 107 9.83 -6.80 -8.54
C LYS A 107 9.33 -5.40 -8.21
N THR A 108 8.82 -4.67 -9.19
CA THR A 108 8.20 -3.38 -8.95
C THR A 108 6.85 -3.60 -8.27
N PHE A 109 6.65 -2.93 -7.13
CA PHE A 109 5.36 -2.91 -6.47
C PHE A 109 4.47 -1.81 -7.05
N ILE A 110 3.17 -2.04 -7.07
CA ILE A 110 2.17 -1.00 -7.18
C ILE A 110 1.49 -0.87 -5.83
N TRP A 111 1.58 0.31 -5.21
CA TRP A 111 0.84 0.61 -4.00
C TRP A 111 -0.60 0.96 -4.32
N ALA A 112 -1.53 0.36 -3.58
CA ALA A 112 -2.95 0.65 -3.64
C ALA A 112 -3.47 0.88 -2.21
N PRO A 113 -3.96 2.08 -1.85
CA PRO A 113 -4.57 2.32 -0.56
C PRO A 113 -5.87 1.52 -0.47
N PHE A 114 -6.06 0.82 0.65
CA PHE A 114 -7.27 0.02 0.89
C PHE A 114 -8.41 0.84 1.52
N GLY A 115 -8.07 1.92 2.23
CA GLY A 115 -9.01 2.80 2.90
C GLY A 115 -9.27 4.11 2.14
N PRO A 116 -10.03 5.04 2.74
CA PRO A 116 -10.31 6.34 2.14
C PRO A 116 -9.02 7.12 1.87
N TYR A 117 -8.79 7.44 0.59
CA TYR A 117 -7.63 8.19 0.14
C TYR A 117 -8.04 9.39 -0.73
N PRO A 118 -8.76 10.38 -0.14
CA PRO A 118 -9.21 11.54 -0.89
C PRO A 118 -8.03 12.43 -1.29
N ASN A 119 -8.13 13.06 -2.47
CA ASN A 119 -7.17 14.06 -2.95
C ASN A 119 -5.70 13.60 -3.00
N HIS A 120 -5.49 12.28 -3.04
CA HIS A 120 -4.16 11.68 -3.03
C HIS A 120 -3.28 12.18 -1.88
N SER A 121 -3.88 12.30 -0.69
CA SER A 121 -3.21 12.78 0.53
C SER A 121 -3.64 11.95 1.74
N LEU A 122 -2.78 11.94 2.76
CA LEU A 122 -3.02 11.31 4.05
C LEU A 122 -3.71 12.24 5.05
N ASP A 123 -4.19 13.42 4.67
CA ASP A 123 -4.91 14.34 5.57
C ASP A 123 -6.12 13.69 6.27
N PHE A 124 -6.81 12.76 5.59
CA PHE A 124 -7.86 11.96 6.20
C PHE A 124 -7.33 11.15 7.40
N TYR A 125 -6.15 10.53 7.25
CA TYR A 125 -5.52 9.75 8.30
C TYR A 125 -4.92 10.63 9.40
N LYS A 126 -4.37 11.81 9.06
CA LYS A 126 -3.96 12.82 10.05
C LYS A 126 -5.11 13.18 10.97
N MET A 127 -6.28 13.49 10.38
CA MET A 127 -7.50 13.81 11.14
C MET A 127 -7.89 12.67 12.08
N LEU A 128 -7.82 11.41 11.63
CA LEU A 128 -8.08 10.25 12.50
C LEU A 128 -7.06 10.14 13.64
N ILE A 129 -5.77 10.31 13.36
CA ILE A 129 -4.70 10.27 14.37
C ILE A 129 -4.91 11.35 15.45
N GLU A 130 -5.33 12.55 15.06
CA GLU A 130 -5.57 13.66 15.98
C GLU A 130 -6.90 13.57 16.73
N PHE A 131 -7.80 12.67 16.31
CA PHE A 131 -9.08 12.50 16.96
C PHE A 131 -8.91 11.99 18.40
N LYS A 132 -9.56 12.66 19.36
CA LYS A 132 -9.38 12.34 20.80
C LYS A 132 -9.72 10.88 21.13
N SER A 133 -10.71 10.31 20.44
CA SER A 133 -11.17 8.93 20.66
C SER A 133 -10.46 7.90 19.79
N SER A 134 -9.48 8.31 18.96
CA SER A 134 -8.65 7.34 18.23
C SER A 134 -7.54 6.82 19.12
N VAL A 135 -7.21 5.55 18.94
CA VAL A 135 -6.11 4.88 19.63
C VAL A 135 -5.23 4.24 18.56
N ALA A 136 -3.91 4.37 18.71
CA ALA A 136 -2.98 3.66 17.82
C ALA A 136 -3.07 2.15 18.11
N GLY A 137 -3.50 1.40 17.11
CA GLY A 137 -3.54 -0.06 17.14
C GLY A 137 -2.23 -0.71 16.74
N LEU A 138 -2.28 -2.03 16.50
CA LEU A 138 -1.15 -2.80 15.97
C LEU A 138 -0.94 -2.56 14.47
N SER A 139 0.28 -2.79 13.99
CA SER A 139 0.72 -2.44 12.63
C SER A 139 0.19 -3.32 11.48
N ASP A 140 -0.76 -4.24 11.72
CA ASP A 140 -1.25 -5.32 10.82
C ASP A 140 -0.19 -6.05 9.95
N GLY A 141 1.10 -5.88 10.29
CA GLY A 141 2.22 -6.41 9.55
C GLY A 141 2.26 -7.92 9.63
N GLY A 142 2.18 -8.58 8.47
CA GLY A 142 2.25 -10.03 8.36
C GLY A 142 0.91 -10.77 8.51
N ALA A 143 -0.23 -10.07 8.69
CA ALA A 143 -1.54 -10.73 8.64
C ALA A 143 -1.88 -11.25 7.24
N HIS A 144 -1.45 -10.51 6.21
CA HIS A 144 -1.61 -10.84 4.80
C HIS A 144 -0.26 -10.70 4.09
N CYS A 145 0.69 -11.62 4.34
CA CYS A 145 2.07 -11.54 3.83
C CYS A 145 2.18 -11.38 2.30
N GLY A 146 1.15 -11.76 1.54
CA GLY A 146 1.09 -11.55 0.10
C GLY A 146 0.59 -10.17 -0.35
N LEU A 147 0.22 -9.26 0.56
CA LEU A 147 -0.45 -7.99 0.24
C LEU A 147 -0.08 -6.80 1.14
N ILE A 148 0.34 -7.03 2.39
CA ILE A 148 0.54 -5.98 3.40
C ILE A 148 1.91 -6.16 4.07
N CYS A 149 2.67 -5.07 4.16
CA CYS A 149 3.97 -5.03 4.84
C CYS A 149 4.07 -3.77 5.70
N ASP A 150 3.21 -3.69 6.72
CA ASP A 150 3.07 -2.49 7.55
C ASP A 150 3.86 -2.59 8.87
N ALA A 151 4.76 -3.57 9.00
CA ALA A 151 5.60 -3.76 10.19
C ALA A 151 6.47 -2.53 10.55
N SER A 152 6.73 -1.65 9.58
CA SER A 152 7.43 -0.38 9.76
C SER A 152 6.56 0.74 10.35
N MET A 153 5.26 0.53 10.54
CA MET A 153 4.32 1.59 10.93
C MET A 153 4.78 2.42 12.15
N PRO A 154 5.28 1.83 13.26
CA PRO A 154 5.71 2.63 14.41
C PRO A 154 6.86 3.60 14.11
N THR A 155 7.83 3.17 13.28
CA THR A 155 8.98 4.01 12.90
C THR A 155 8.61 4.98 11.78
N TRP A 156 7.79 4.54 10.82
CA TRP A 156 7.29 5.36 9.73
C TRP A 156 6.40 6.50 10.25
N ASN A 157 5.56 6.26 11.25
CA ASN A 157 4.75 7.33 11.85
C ASN A 157 5.61 8.45 12.44
N VAL A 158 6.70 8.11 13.12
CA VAL A 158 7.61 9.11 13.69
C VAL A 158 8.31 9.87 12.56
N SER A 159 8.89 9.17 11.58
CA SER A 159 9.62 9.81 10.49
C SER A 159 8.69 10.65 9.61
N HIS A 160 7.61 10.07 9.07
CA HIS A 160 6.68 10.77 8.19
C HIS A 160 5.97 11.91 8.92
N TRP A 161 5.16 11.63 9.94
CA TRP A 161 4.29 12.65 10.53
C TRP A 161 5.05 13.76 11.24
N SER A 162 6.17 13.45 11.88
CA SER A 162 6.85 14.44 12.72
C SER A 162 7.99 15.17 12.02
N LYS A 163 8.50 14.64 10.89
CA LYS A 163 9.74 15.15 10.30
C LYS A 163 9.70 15.26 8.77
N ASP A 164 9.38 14.18 8.07
CA ASP A 164 9.66 14.03 6.64
C ASP A 164 8.46 14.33 5.73
N ARG A 165 7.23 14.45 6.28
CA ARG A 165 6.05 14.84 5.50
C ARG A 165 6.27 16.21 4.82
N THR A 166 6.03 16.25 3.50
CA THR A 166 6.20 17.44 2.67
C THR A 166 4.88 18.02 2.16
N ARG A 167 3.82 17.20 2.07
CA ARG A 167 2.48 17.62 1.65
C ARG A 167 1.55 17.66 2.85
N GLY A 168 1.24 18.86 3.34
CA GLY A 168 0.37 19.07 4.51
C GLY A 168 1.12 19.18 5.83
N ASP A 169 0.36 19.38 6.91
CA ASP A 169 0.92 19.68 8.23
C ASP A 169 1.55 18.46 8.91
N LYS A 170 2.62 18.70 9.64
CA LYS A 170 3.26 17.73 10.53
C LYS A 170 2.53 17.64 11.88
N ILE A 171 2.72 16.54 12.58
CA ILE A 171 2.22 16.31 13.94
C ILE A 171 3.42 16.40 14.91
N PRO A 172 3.30 17.05 16.08
CA PRO A 172 4.37 17.07 17.08
C PRO A 172 4.81 15.66 17.46
N VAL A 173 6.12 15.44 17.58
CA VAL A 173 6.68 14.11 17.86
C VAL A 173 6.20 13.57 19.20
N GLU A 174 6.04 14.44 20.20
CA GLU A 174 5.54 14.08 21.52
C GLU A 174 4.11 13.54 21.46
N PHE A 175 3.29 14.07 20.55
CA PHE A 175 1.93 13.59 20.31
C PHE A 175 1.94 12.20 19.68
N ILE A 176 2.74 11.98 18.63
CA ILE A 176 2.88 10.67 17.99
C ILE A 176 3.42 9.62 18.96
N ILE A 177 4.44 9.95 19.76
CA ILE A 177 4.98 9.05 20.77
C ILE A 177 3.92 8.71 21.81
N ASN A 178 3.20 9.70 22.35
CA ASN A 178 2.13 9.45 23.33
C ASN A 178 1.03 8.55 22.76
N LYS A 179 0.57 8.82 21.52
CA LYS A 179 -0.42 8.00 20.80
C LYS A 179 -0.03 6.54 20.69
N GLN A 180 1.25 6.24 20.45
CA GLN A 180 1.77 4.88 20.25
C GLN A 180 2.23 4.19 21.55
N THR A 181 2.32 4.91 22.67
CA THR A 181 2.85 4.40 23.93
C THR A 181 1.80 4.47 25.03
N LYS A 182 1.76 5.58 25.76
CA LYS A 182 0.89 5.78 26.92
C LYS A 182 -0.59 5.57 26.58
N GLU A 183 -1.12 6.25 25.57
CA GLU A 183 -2.56 6.15 25.24
C GLU A 183 -2.97 4.73 24.84
N THR A 184 -2.13 4.04 24.06
CA THR A 184 -2.32 2.62 23.75
C THR A 184 -2.26 1.77 25.03
N ALA A 185 -1.26 1.97 25.89
CA ALA A 185 -1.11 1.19 27.12
C ALA A 185 -2.32 1.37 28.06
N GLU A 186 -2.76 2.61 28.29
CA GLU A 186 -3.94 2.91 29.11
C GLU A 186 -5.21 2.28 28.52
N THR A 187 -5.36 2.30 27.19
CA THR A 187 -6.51 1.68 26.50
C THR A 187 -6.58 0.16 26.76
N PHE A 188 -5.43 -0.52 26.79
CA PHE A 188 -5.36 -1.96 27.07
C PHE A 188 -5.24 -2.31 28.55
N GLY A 189 -5.38 -1.34 29.46
CA GLY A 189 -5.30 -1.57 30.90
C GLY A 189 -3.87 -1.76 31.45
N LEU A 190 -2.85 -1.47 30.65
CA LEU A 190 -1.44 -1.60 30.98
C LEU A 190 -0.91 -0.33 31.66
N MET A 191 -1.37 -0.11 32.90
CA MET A 191 -1.11 1.12 33.66
C MET A 191 0.32 1.24 34.21
N ASP A 192 1.13 0.19 34.07
CA ASP A 192 2.52 0.11 34.49
C ASP A 192 3.54 0.27 33.35
N ARG A 193 3.07 0.66 32.14
CA ARG A 193 3.84 0.72 30.87
C ARG A 193 3.56 2.01 30.09
N GLY A 194 4.28 2.19 28.97
CA GLY A 194 4.00 3.25 27.99
C GLY A 194 4.46 4.66 28.40
N GLN A 195 5.16 4.81 29.54
CA GLN A 195 5.73 6.09 29.97
C GLN A 195 7.10 5.91 30.62
N LEU A 196 7.95 6.92 30.46
CA LEU A 196 9.22 7.02 31.18
C LEU A 196 8.97 7.66 32.55
N LYS A 197 8.73 6.83 33.56
CA LYS A 197 8.45 7.27 34.92
C LYS A 197 8.95 6.25 35.94
N GLU A 198 9.52 6.72 37.05
CA GLU A 198 9.95 5.85 38.15
C GLU A 198 8.78 4.97 38.64
N GLY A 199 9.08 3.69 38.90
CA GLY A 199 8.10 2.70 39.33
C GLY A 199 7.36 1.98 38.20
N LEU A 200 7.57 2.37 36.93
CA LEU A 200 7.03 1.67 35.76
C LEU A 200 8.03 0.64 35.19
N LEU A 201 7.54 -0.26 34.34
CA LEU A 201 8.40 -1.23 33.65
C LEU A 201 9.30 -0.53 32.62
N ALA A 202 10.55 -0.99 32.55
CA ALA A 202 11.59 -0.38 31.73
C ALA A 202 11.56 -0.87 30.26
N GLU A 203 10.56 -0.43 29.51
CA GLU A 203 10.43 -0.67 28.06
C GLU A 203 10.91 0.56 27.28
N LEU A 204 12.16 0.53 26.83
CA LEU A 204 12.86 1.69 26.25
C LEU A 204 13.40 1.35 24.85
N ILE A 205 13.38 2.34 23.93
CA ILE A 205 13.94 2.28 22.57
C ILE A 205 14.88 3.47 22.38
#